data_AF-A0A0F9K948-F1
#
_entry.id   AF-A0A0F9K948-F1
#
_cell.length_a   1.000
_cell.length_b   1.000
_cell.length_c   1.000
_cell.angle_alpha   90.00
_cell.angle_beta   90.00
_cell.angle_gamma   90.00
#
_symmetry.space_group_name_H-M   'P 1'
#
loop_
_entity.id
_entity.type
_entity.pdbx_description
1 polymer ?
#
loop_
_entity_poly.entity_id
_entity_poly.type
_entity_poly.pdbx_seq_one_letter_code
_entity_poly.pdbx_strand_id
1 'polypeptide(L)'
;MSKKEKNLDIFISKLLDAAKIKYSADGSTIKEINDALKTASKKGTGRVGFPEFVGISNDFIIVIENKVDLEKQANFVNEDAAEYKTDAKSLKDYAENGALHYGKHIVDNTNFKKVFAFGCSGDEKHHIIRPIFIEQNEYKLLQPVENFENFSSSNIDRYYREQVLGETPPEVLESEELIRQSAVLHEALRNYGQLGDKEKPLVVSAILLALSDRNFKVEDLNGDEVRTDGEKIFDAIEDYMKRVK
;
A
#
# COMPACT_ATOMS: atom_id res chain seq x y z
N MET A 1 -31.36 -13.91 -4.84
CA MET A 1 -30.42 -13.61 -3.76
C MET A 1 -30.99 -14.08 -2.43
N SER A 2 -30.26 -14.95 -1.74
CA SER A 2 -30.65 -15.52 -0.44
C SER A 2 -30.53 -14.49 0.69
N LYS A 3 -31.14 -14.75 1.86
CA LYS A 3 -30.99 -13.88 3.04
C LYS A 3 -29.54 -13.75 3.49
N LYS A 4 -28.74 -14.81 3.37
CA LYS A 4 -27.33 -14.81 3.76
C LYS A 4 -26.48 -13.96 2.81
N GLU A 5 -26.73 -14.06 1.50
CA GLU A 5 -26.06 -13.22 0.49
C GLU A 5 -26.32 -11.73 0.75
N LYS A 6 -27.58 -11.35 0.98
CA LYS A 6 -27.93 -9.96 1.32
C LYS A 6 -27.21 -9.45 2.57
N ASN A 7 -27.07 -10.31 3.59
CA ASN A 7 -26.35 -9.92 4.81
C ASN A 7 -24.85 -9.73 4.55
N LEU A 8 -24.25 -10.57 3.69
CA LEU A 8 -22.86 -10.43 3.27
C LEU A 8 -22.66 -9.14 2.46
N ASP A 9 -23.57 -8.81 1.54
CA ASP A 9 -23.55 -7.55 0.80
C ASP A 9 -23.61 -6.33 1.73
N ILE A 10 -24.47 -6.37 2.74
CA ILE A 10 -24.56 -5.31 3.78
C ILE A 10 -23.26 -5.22 4.58
N PHE A 11 -22.62 -6.35 4.88
CA PHE A 11 -21.35 -6.35 5.58
C PHE A 11 -20.22 -5.74 4.74
N ILE A 12 -20.07 -6.18 3.49
CA ILE A 12 -19.05 -5.66 2.57
C ILE A 12 -19.25 -4.16 2.29
N SER A 13 -20.49 -3.73 2.06
CA SER A 13 -20.80 -2.29 1.88
C SER A 13 -20.42 -1.45 3.10
N LYS A 14 -20.67 -1.91 4.32
CA LYS A 14 -20.20 -1.22 5.54
C LYS A 14 -18.69 -1.09 5.62
N LEU A 15 -17.94 -2.12 5.20
CA LEU A 15 -16.48 -2.05 5.17
C LEU A 15 -15.97 -1.05 4.11
N LEU A 16 -16.64 -0.97 2.96
CA LEU A 16 -16.33 0.04 1.94
C LEU A 16 -16.65 1.46 2.42
N ASP A 17 -17.78 1.63 3.10
CA ASP A 17 -18.18 2.91 3.70
C ASP A 17 -17.19 3.36 4.78
N ALA A 18 -16.71 2.43 5.62
CA ALA A 18 -15.71 2.71 6.65
C ALA A 18 -14.40 3.23 6.02
N ALA A 19 -13.94 2.58 4.94
CA ALA A 19 -12.78 3.00 4.16
C ALA A 19 -13.05 4.23 3.26
N LYS A 20 -14.27 4.79 3.28
CA LYS A 20 -14.72 5.94 2.48
C LYS A 20 -14.57 5.73 0.97
N ILE A 21 -14.67 4.50 0.50
CA ILE A 21 -14.58 4.15 -0.92
C ILE A 21 -15.96 4.38 -1.54
N LYS A 22 -16.02 5.13 -2.64
CA LYS A 22 -17.26 5.28 -3.40
C LYS A 22 -17.47 4.03 -4.26
N TYR A 23 -18.66 3.44 -4.19
CA TYR A 23 -19.02 2.25 -4.95
C TYR A 23 -20.46 2.30 -5.45
N SER A 24 -20.76 1.38 -6.37
CA SER A 24 -22.12 1.02 -6.79
C SER A 24 -22.31 -0.49 -6.70
N ALA A 25 -23.52 -0.90 -6.31
CA ALA A 25 -23.91 -2.30 -6.32
C ALA A 25 -24.38 -2.75 -7.71
N ASP A 26 -24.23 -4.05 -8.00
CA ASP A 26 -24.73 -4.70 -9.23
C ASP A 26 -24.24 -4.04 -10.54
N GLY A 27 -23.01 -3.53 -10.55
CA GLY A 27 -22.40 -2.85 -11.70
C GLY A 27 -21.69 -1.55 -11.35
N SER A 28 -21.50 -0.69 -12.34
CA SER A 28 -20.78 0.58 -12.20
C SER A 28 -21.63 1.79 -12.57
N THR A 29 -21.47 2.89 -11.83
CA THR A 29 -21.97 4.22 -12.25
C THR A 29 -20.99 4.95 -13.19
N ILE A 30 -19.75 4.48 -13.31
CA ILE A 30 -18.77 5.00 -14.25
C ILE A 30 -19.16 4.51 -15.64
N LYS A 31 -19.53 5.44 -16.54
CA LYS A 31 -20.08 5.11 -17.86
C LYS A 31 -19.22 4.11 -18.63
N GLU A 32 -17.91 4.33 -18.67
CA GLU A 32 -16.98 3.48 -19.40
C GLU A 32 -16.95 2.05 -18.87
N ILE A 33 -16.90 1.88 -17.55
CA ILE A 33 -16.92 0.55 -16.91
C ILE A 33 -18.29 -0.11 -17.09
N ASN A 34 -19.37 0.65 -16.94
CA ASN A 34 -20.72 0.14 -17.15
C ASN A 34 -20.94 -0.35 -18.59
N ASP A 35 -20.41 0.38 -19.58
CA ASP A 35 -20.45 -0.01 -20.98
C ASP A 35 -19.63 -1.30 -21.21
N ALA A 36 -18.43 -1.41 -20.63
CA ALA A 36 -17.63 -2.64 -20.68
C ALA A 36 -18.36 -3.85 -20.05
N LEU A 37 -19.01 -3.68 -18.90
CA LEU A 37 -19.71 -4.76 -18.21
C LEU A 37 -20.90 -5.34 -18.99
N LYS A 38 -21.40 -4.68 -20.04
CA LYS A 38 -22.50 -5.18 -20.88
C LYS A 38 -22.20 -6.50 -21.61
N THR A 39 -20.92 -6.87 -21.72
CA THR A 39 -20.47 -8.12 -22.34
C THR A 39 -19.74 -9.05 -21.37
N ALA A 40 -19.68 -8.70 -20.08
CA ALA A 40 -18.87 -9.37 -19.06
C ALA A 40 -19.52 -10.60 -18.41
N SER A 41 -20.54 -11.22 -19.01
CA SER A 41 -21.21 -12.38 -18.40
C SER A 41 -20.24 -13.54 -18.11
N LYS A 42 -20.20 -13.99 -16.86
CA LYS A 42 -19.47 -15.18 -16.40
C LYS A 42 -19.84 -16.49 -17.10
N LYS A 43 -20.97 -16.52 -17.82
CA LYS A 43 -21.39 -17.67 -18.64
C LYS A 43 -20.77 -17.66 -20.04
N GLY A 44 -19.97 -16.65 -20.38
CA GLY A 44 -19.38 -16.49 -21.73
C GLY A 44 -20.42 -16.17 -22.81
N THR A 45 -21.57 -15.59 -22.44
CA THR A 45 -22.69 -15.38 -23.37
C THR A 45 -22.65 -14.04 -24.10
N GLY A 46 -21.64 -13.20 -23.87
CA GLY A 46 -21.58 -11.82 -24.39
C GLY A 46 -22.67 -10.89 -23.84
N ARG A 47 -23.34 -11.30 -22.75
CA ARG A 47 -24.37 -10.53 -22.05
C ARG A 47 -23.78 -9.76 -20.86
N VAL A 48 -24.63 -8.97 -20.22
CA VAL A 48 -24.29 -8.15 -19.05
C VAL A 48 -23.74 -9.02 -17.92
N GLY A 49 -22.64 -8.55 -17.33
CA GLY A 49 -22.07 -9.01 -16.08
C GLY A 49 -22.49 -8.11 -14.92
N PHE A 50 -22.64 -8.71 -13.75
CA PHE A 50 -23.11 -8.03 -12.53
C PHE A 50 -22.14 -8.37 -11.40
N PRO A 51 -21.00 -7.68 -11.28
CA PRO A 51 -20.21 -7.70 -10.05
C PRO A 51 -21.05 -7.15 -8.89
N GLU A 52 -20.91 -7.72 -7.69
CA GLU A 52 -21.66 -7.29 -6.51
C GLU A 52 -21.35 -5.83 -6.19
N PHE A 53 -20.08 -5.42 -6.27
CA PHE A 53 -19.70 -4.02 -6.14
C PHE A 53 -18.61 -3.60 -7.13
N VAL A 54 -18.72 -2.37 -7.62
CA VAL A 54 -17.65 -1.67 -8.33
C VAL A 54 -17.41 -0.33 -7.67
N GLY A 55 -16.18 -0.05 -7.27
CA GLY A 55 -15.74 1.21 -6.70
C GLY A 55 -14.52 1.80 -7.39
N ILE A 56 -14.16 3.00 -6.97
CA ILE A 56 -12.97 3.70 -7.43
C ILE A 56 -12.25 4.33 -6.24
N SER A 57 -10.94 4.21 -6.23
CA SER A 57 -10.05 4.82 -5.24
C SER A 57 -8.81 5.33 -5.96
N ASN A 58 -8.66 6.65 -6.05
CA ASN A 58 -7.71 7.33 -6.95
C ASN A 58 -7.83 6.76 -8.38
N ASP A 59 -6.72 6.29 -8.95
CA ASP A 59 -6.66 5.74 -10.30
C ASP A 59 -6.95 4.23 -10.36
N PHE A 60 -7.30 3.62 -9.22
CA PHE A 60 -7.55 2.19 -9.12
C PHE A 60 -9.04 1.89 -9.11
N ILE A 61 -9.45 0.93 -9.95
CA ILE A 61 -10.79 0.36 -9.88
C ILE A 61 -10.80 -0.76 -8.86
N ILE A 62 -11.86 -0.81 -8.08
CA ILE A 62 -12.14 -1.88 -7.13
C ILE A 62 -13.33 -2.65 -7.68
N VAL A 63 -13.19 -3.96 -7.84
CA VAL A 63 -14.30 -4.83 -8.24
C VAL A 63 -14.40 -5.99 -7.26
N ILE A 64 -15.61 -6.27 -6.78
CA ILE A 64 -15.81 -7.23 -5.68
C ILE A 64 -16.80 -8.28 -6.14
N GLU A 65 -16.43 -9.53 -5.84
CA GLU A 65 -17.34 -10.67 -5.87
C GLU A 65 -17.35 -11.37 -4.53
N ASN A 66 -18.53 -11.81 -4.08
CA ASN A 66 -18.67 -12.42 -2.77
C ASN A 66 -19.43 -13.76 -2.77
N LYS A 67 -19.14 -14.63 -1.80
CA LYS A 67 -19.83 -15.92 -1.61
C LYS A 67 -20.01 -16.23 -0.12
N VAL A 68 -21.20 -16.65 0.28
CA VAL A 68 -21.50 -16.93 1.70
C VAL A 68 -20.65 -18.07 2.28
N ASP A 69 -20.31 -19.07 1.47
CA ASP A 69 -19.56 -20.23 1.95
C ASP A 69 -18.06 -19.96 1.84
N LEU A 70 -17.30 -20.11 2.94
CA LEU A 70 -15.84 -19.94 2.97
C LEU A 70 -15.11 -20.87 1.99
N GLU A 71 -15.65 -22.09 1.78
CA GLU A 71 -15.10 -23.05 0.81
C GLU A 71 -15.21 -22.58 -0.64
N LYS A 72 -16.02 -21.53 -0.90
CA LYS A 72 -16.19 -20.90 -2.21
C LYS A 72 -15.29 -19.66 -2.37
N GLN A 73 -14.21 -19.56 -1.61
CA GLN A 73 -13.24 -18.49 -1.78
C GLN A 73 -12.61 -18.53 -3.17
N ALA A 74 -12.01 -19.67 -3.56
CA ALA A 74 -11.32 -19.81 -4.83
C ALA A 74 -11.34 -21.26 -5.35
N ASN A 75 -11.23 -21.41 -6.68
CA ASN A 75 -11.01 -22.69 -7.34
C ASN A 75 -9.80 -22.60 -8.25
N PHE A 76 -8.71 -23.24 -7.83
CA PHE A 76 -7.44 -23.21 -8.53
C PHE A 76 -7.28 -24.38 -9.52
N VAL A 77 -6.53 -24.14 -10.58
CA VAL A 77 -5.80 -25.16 -11.33
C VAL A 77 -4.53 -25.51 -10.55
N ASN A 78 -3.81 -24.49 -10.11
CA ASN A 78 -2.62 -24.58 -9.27
C ASN A 78 -2.60 -23.42 -8.28
N GLU A 79 -2.70 -23.72 -6.99
CA GLU A 79 -2.75 -22.70 -5.93
C GLU A 79 -1.40 -22.00 -5.73
N ASP A 80 -0.28 -22.73 -5.80
CA ASP A 80 1.07 -22.18 -5.61
C ASP A 80 1.42 -21.16 -6.69
N ALA A 81 0.96 -21.39 -7.92
CA ALA A 81 1.13 -20.47 -9.05
C ALA A 81 0.01 -19.43 -9.15
N ALA A 82 -0.95 -19.42 -8.21
CA ALA A 82 -2.16 -18.60 -8.26
C ALA A 82 -2.94 -18.72 -9.59
N GLU A 83 -2.96 -19.90 -10.20
CA GLU A 83 -3.64 -20.15 -11.47
C GLU A 83 -5.09 -20.56 -11.22
N TYR A 84 -6.05 -19.72 -11.62
CA TYR A 84 -7.47 -19.93 -11.40
C TYR A 84 -8.14 -20.73 -12.52
N LYS A 85 -9.11 -21.58 -12.17
CA LYS A 85 -10.01 -22.15 -13.16
C LYS A 85 -10.91 -21.07 -13.76
N THR A 86 -11.04 -21.08 -15.09
CA THR A 86 -11.82 -20.10 -15.86
C THR A 86 -13.10 -20.68 -16.46
N ASP A 87 -13.45 -21.91 -16.12
CA ASP A 87 -14.72 -22.51 -16.57
C ASP A 87 -15.93 -21.80 -15.93
N ALA A 88 -17.05 -21.80 -16.63
CA ALA A 88 -18.25 -21.04 -16.22
C ALA A 88 -18.78 -21.43 -14.83
N LYS A 89 -18.55 -22.67 -14.37
CA LYS A 89 -18.94 -23.08 -13.01
C LYS A 89 -18.04 -22.40 -11.99
N SER A 90 -16.72 -22.46 -12.20
CA SER A 90 -15.74 -21.81 -11.32
C SER A 90 -15.95 -20.30 -11.24
N LEU A 91 -16.13 -19.61 -12.37
CA LEU A 91 -16.36 -18.16 -12.41
C LEU A 91 -17.62 -17.74 -11.64
N LYS A 92 -18.65 -18.58 -11.65
CA LYS A 92 -19.94 -18.30 -11.01
C LYS A 92 -19.93 -18.65 -9.53
N ASP A 93 -19.36 -19.81 -9.18
CA ASP A 93 -19.55 -20.40 -7.86
C ASP A 93 -18.47 -19.98 -6.86
N TYR A 94 -17.35 -19.39 -7.32
CA TYR A 94 -16.22 -18.99 -6.46
C TYR A 94 -15.94 -17.48 -6.53
N ALA A 95 -15.65 -16.87 -5.38
CA ALA A 95 -15.52 -15.42 -5.21
C ALA A 95 -14.32 -14.85 -6.00
N GLU A 96 -13.11 -15.37 -5.76
CA GLU A 96 -11.88 -14.91 -6.42
C GLU A 96 -11.93 -15.10 -7.94
N ASN A 97 -12.43 -16.25 -8.42
CA ASN A 97 -12.57 -16.54 -9.84
C ASN A 97 -13.52 -15.53 -10.52
N GLY A 98 -14.65 -15.23 -9.86
CA GLY A 98 -15.60 -14.23 -10.33
C GLY A 98 -15.02 -12.82 -10.36
N ALA A 99 -14.30 -12.43 -9.30
CA ALA A 99 -13.66 -11.14 -9.19
C ALA A 99 -12.59 -10.96 -10.28
N LEU A 100 -11.73 -11.96 -10.48
CA LEU A 100 -10.69 -11.97 -11.50
C LEU A 100 -11.27 -11.84 -12.91
N HIS A 101 -12.37 -12.55 -13.20
CA HIS A 101 -13.08 -12.45 -14.48
C HIS A 101 -13.51 -11.01 -14.77
N TYR A 102 -14.18 -10.35 -13.82
CA TYR A 102 -14.59 -8.96 -14.03
C TYR A 102 -13.42 -8.00 -14.08
N GLY A 103 -12.40 -8.19 -13.23
CA GLY A 103 -11.24 -7.32 -13.23
C GLY A 103 -10.48 -7.36 -14.56
N LYS A 104 -10.24 -8.56 -15.11
CA LYS A 104 -9.65 -8.71 -16.45
C LYS A 104 -10.53 -8.06 -17.52
N HIS A 105 -11.84 -8.30 -17.48
CA HIS A 105 -12.76 -7.71 -18.44
C HIS A 105 -12.74 -6.17 -18.42
N ILE A 106 -12.63 -5.56 -17.23
CA ILE A 106 -12.49 -4.10 -17.08
C ILE A 106 -11.17 -3.62 -17.68
N VAL A 107 -10.05 -4.26 -17.36
CA VAL A 107 -8.73 -3.89 -17.91
C VAL A 107 -8.72 -3.98 -19.43
N ASP A 108 -9.30 -5.03 -20.00
CA ASP A 108 -9.29 -5.28 -21.45
C ASP A 108 -10.18 -4.31 -22.24
N ASN A 109 -11.30 -3.87 -21.64
CA ASN A 109 -12.35 -3.15 -22.35
C ASN A 109 -12.51 -1.68 -21.92
N THR A 110 -11.61 -1.16 -21.09
CA THR A 110 -11.62 0.24 -20.64
C THR A 110 -10.21 0.84 -20.64
N ASN A 111 -10.11 2.15 -20.37
CA ASN A 111 -8.86 2.87 -20.13
C ASN A 111 -8.32 2.65 -18.71
N PHE A 112 -9.10 2.05 -17.80
CA PHE A 112 -8.62 1.72 -16.46
C PHE A 112 -7.76 0.46 -16.53
N LYS A 113 -6.44 0.62 -16.32
CA LYS A 113 -5.48 -0.48 -16.43
C LYS A 113 -5.00 -1.03 -15.09
N LYS A 114 -5.43 -0.44 -13.98
CA LYS A 114 -5.09 -0.89 -12.62
C LYS A 114 -6.36 -1.25 -11.87
N VAL A 115 -6.55 -2.53 -11.60
CA VAL A 115 -7.75 -3.04 -10.92
C VAL A 115 -7.34 -3.88 -9.72
N PHE A 116 -7.94 -3.60 -8.56
CA PHE A 116 -7.98 -4.51 -7.44
C PHE A 116 -9.30 -5.28 -7.46
N ALA A 117 -9.23 -6.54 -7.85
CA ALA A 117 -10.35 -7.47 -7.76
C ALA A 117 -10.35 -8.16 -6.40
N PHE A 118 -11.49 -8.25 -5.72
CA PHE A 118 -11.60 -8.89 -4.42
C PHE A 118 -12.55 -10.08 -4.47
N GLY A 119 -12.02 -11.25 -4.08
CA GLY A 119 -12.85 -12.37 -3.69
C GLY A 119 -13.14 -12.31 -2.20
N CYS A 120 -14.41 -12.15 -1.84
CA CYS A 120 -14.86 -12.15 -0.46
C CYS A 120 -15.67 -13.41 -0.15
N SER A 121 -15.43 -14.08 0.98
CA SER A 121 -16.33 -15.15 1.42
C SER A 121 -16.61 -15.17 2.90
N GLY A 122 -17.69 -15.83 3.31
CA GLY A 122 -18.08 -15.99 4.71
C GLY A 122 -19.17 -15.03 5.19
N ASP A 123 -19.01 -14.52 6.41
CA ASP A 123 -19.93 -13.58 7.07
C ASP A 123 -19.18 -12.57 7.95
N GLU A 124 -19.92 -11.67 8.62
CA GLU A 124 -19.35 -10.61 9.49
C GLU A 124 -18.45 -11.13 10.63
N LYS A 125 -18.56 -12.40 11.03
CA LYS A 125 -17.74 -12.99 12.10
C LYS A 125 -16.54 -13.77 11.57
N HIS A 126 -16.73 -14.48 10.46
CA HIS A 126 -15.69 -15.29 9.84
C HIS A 126 -15.72 -15.03 8.34
N HIS A 127 -14.84 -14.15 7.87
CA HIS A 127 -14.68 -13.83 6.46
C HIS A 127 -13.26 -13.99 5.97
N ILE A 128 -13.14 -14.11 4.65
CA ILE A 128 -11.88 -13.95 3.92
C ILE A 128 -12.12 -12.84 2.91
N ILE A 129 -11.28 -11.81 2.88
CA ILE A 129 -11.23 -10.81 1.82
C ILE A 129 -9.84 -10.90 1.21
N ARG A 130 -9.76 -11.35 -0.05
CA ARG A 130 -8.48 -11.52 -0.72
C ARG A 130 -8.39 -10.65 -1.97
N PRO A 131 -7.42 -9.73 -2.04
CA PRO A 131 -7.20 -8.91 -3.22
C PRO A 131 -6.40 -9.66 -4.29
N ILE A 132 -6.71 -9.32 -5.53
CA ILE A 132 -5.98 -9.69 -6.74
C ILE A 132 -5.73 -8.40 -7.49
N PHE A 133 -4.46 -8.00 -7.59
CA PHE A 133 -4.10 -6.87 -8.44
C PHE A 133 -4.02 -7.32 -9.89
N ILE A 134 -4.61 -6.57 -10.81
CA ILE A 134 -4.67 -6.89 -12.24
C ILE A 134 -4.20 -5.67 -13.01
N GLU A 135 -3.22 -5.90 -13.89
CA GLU A 135 -2.69 -4.90 -14.80
C GLU A 135 -2.34 -5.54 -16.14
N GLN A 136 -2.92 -5.00 -17.22
CA GLN A 136 -2.83 -5.57 -18.57
C GLN A 136 -3.24 -7.06 -18.59
N ASN A 137 -2.33 -7.95 -19.00
CA ASN A 137 -2.56 -9.40 -19.07
C ASN A 137 -2.09 -10.15 -17.82
N GLU A 138 -1.51 -9.45 -16.85
CA GLU A 138 -0.93 -10.05 -15.65
C GLU A 138 -1.81 -9.77 -14.43
N TYR A 139 -1.73 -10.68 -13.46
CA TYR A 139 -2.34 -10.47 -12.16
C TYR A 139 -1.46 -11.03 -11.06
N LYS A 140 -1.55 -10.42 -9.88
CA LYS A 140 -0.83 -10.81 -8.68
C LYS A 140 -1.83 -11.09 -7.57
N LEU A 141 -1.85 -12.32 -7.08
CA LEU A 141 -2.60 -12.68 -5.89
C LEU A 141 -1.90 -12.08 -4.66
N LEU A 142 -2.66 -11.32 -3.86
CA LEU A 142 -2.14 -10.65 -2.69
C LEU A 142 -2.55 -11.38 -1.42
N GLN A 143 -1.92 -10.98 -0.30
CA GLN A 143 -2.26 -11.52 1.00
C GLN A 143 -3.70 -11.14 1.39
N PRO A 144 -4.44 -12.02 2.08
CA PRO A 144 -5.74 -11.67 2.64
C PRO A 144 -5.66 -10.43 3.54
N VAL A 145 -6.73 -9.64 3.53
CA VAL A 145 -6.88 -8.42 4.33
C VAL A 145 -8.14 -8.53 5.19
N GLU A 146 -8.17 -7.80 6.30
CA GLU A 146 -9.33 -7.80 7.20
C GLU A 146 -10.45 -6.84 6.75
N ASN A 147 -10.08 -5.76 6.05
CA ASN A 147 -10.96 -4.69 5.62
C ASN A 147 -10.37 -3.92 4.43
N PHE A 148 -11.03 -2.84 4.00
CA PHE A 148 -10.63 -2.03 2.84
C PHE A 148 -9.84 -0.75 3.18
N GLU A 149 -9.42 -0.52 4.43
CA GLU A 149 -8.78 0.73 4.85
C GLU A 149 -7.49 1.05 4.06
N ASN A 150 -6.71 0.03 3.73
CA ASN A 150 -5.50 0.16 2.90
C ASN A 150 -5.80 0.53 1.44
N PHE A 151 -7.06 0.40 1.01
CA PHE A 151 -7.54 0.73 -0.34
C PHE A 151 -8.33 2.04 -0.39
N SER A 152 -8.39 2.78 0.73
CA SER A 152 -8.87 4.16 0.75
C SER A 152 -7.99 5.07 -0.10
N SER A 153 -8.51 6.23 -0.51
CA SER A 153 -7.78 7.18 -1.36
C SER A 153 -6.50 7.73 -0.73
N SER A 154 -6.35 7.68 0.60
CA SER A 154 -5.11 8.10 1.27
C SER A 154 -4.05 7.01 1.33
N ASN A 155 -4.43 5.73 1.21
CA ASN A 155 -3.55 4.59 1.50
C ASN A 155 -3.23 3.74 0.26
N ILE A 156 -4.10 3.74 -0.75
CA ILE A 156 -4.02 2.78 -1.87
C ILE A 156 -2.73 2.87 -2.68
N ASP A 157 -2.20 4.08 -2.90
CA ASP A 157 -0.93 4.27 -3.61
C ASP A 157 0.26 3.70 -2.84
N ARG A 158 0.26 3.85 -1.50
CA ARG A 158 1.29 3.25 -0.64
C ARG A 158 1.19 1.73 -0.68
N TYR A 159 -0.03 1.20 -0.52
CA TYR A 159 -0.26 -0.24 -0.60
C TYR A 159 0.17 -0.82 -1.95
N TYR A 160 -0.11 -0.13 -3.05
CA TYR A 160 0.34 -0.53 -4.39
C TYR A 160 1.87 -0.57 -4.48
N ARG A 161 2.58 0.50 -4.10
CA ARG A 161 4.06 0.52 -4.14
C ARG A 161 4.68 -0.60 -3.31
N GLU A 162 4.24 -0.76 -2.07
CA GLU A 162 4.84 -1.72 -1.15
C GLU A 162 4.44 -3.18 -1.47
N GLN A 163 3.15 -3.45 -1.65
CA GLN A 163 2.63 -4.82 -1.74
C GLN A 163 2.59 -5.35 -3.17
N VAL A 164 2.37 -4.47 -4.16
CA VAL A 164 2.33 -4.87 -5.57
C VAL A 164 3.71 -4.74 -6.20
N LEU A 165 4.32 -3.56 -6.15
CA LEU A 165 5.64 -3.31 -6.76
C LEU A 165 6.81 -3.84 -5.93
N GLY A 166 6.60 -4.11 -4.63
CA GLY A 166 7.67 -4.61 -3.75
C GLY A 166 8.67 -3.53 -3.37
N GLU A 167 8.28 -2.25 -3.48
CA GLU A 167 9.13 -1.14 -3.09
C GLU A 167 9.33 -1.13 -1.58
N THR A 168 10.58 -0.93 -1.17
CA THR A 168 10.93 -0.75 0.23
C THR A 168 10.31 0.56 0.74
N PRO A 169 9.60 0.54 1.89
CA PRO A 169 9.02 1.75 2.46
C PRO A 169 10.10 2.83 2.65
N PRO A 170 9.83 4.11 2.34
CA PRO A 170 10.79 5.19 2.52
C PRO A 170 11.38 5.25 3.93
N GLU A 171 10.60 4.92 4.95
CA GLU A 171 11.03 4.92 6.34
C GLU A 171 12.12 3.87 6.62
N VAL A 172 12.07 2.73 5.91
CA VAL A 172 13.11 1.70 5.98
C VAL A 172 14.38 2.18 5.29
N LEU A 173 14.26 2.78 4.11
CA LEU A 173 15.40 3.36 3.39
C LEU A 173 16.09 4.47 4.20
N GLU A 174 15.31 5.37 4.81
CA GLU A 174 15.81 6.41 5.71
C GLU A 174 16.52 5.81 6.93
N SER A 175 15.96 4.76 7.53
CA SER A 175 16.55 4.08 8.68
C SER A 175 17.87 3.40 8.32
N GLU A 176 17.94 2.72 7.18
CA GLU A 176 19.17 2.10 6.67
C GLU A 176 20.26 3.14 6.41
N GLU A 177 19.88 4.28 5.82
CA GLU A 177 20.79 5.41 5.59
C GLU A 177 21.30 6.00 6.91
N LEU A 178 20.43 6.21 7.89
CA LEU A 178 20.82 6.72 9.22
C LEU A 178 21.80 5.77 9.92
N ILE A 179 21.57 4.46 9.85
CA ILE A 179 22.49 3.45 10.41
C ILE A 179 23.84 3.51 9.70
N ARG A 180 23.82 3.60 8.37
CA ARG A 180 25.04 3.70 7.55
C ARG A 180 25.84 4.95 7.92
N GLN A 181 25.21 6.11 7.98
CA GLN A 181 25.88 7.38 8.34
C GLN A 181 26.40 7.35 9.78
N SER A 182 25.65 6.75 10.71
CA SER A 182 26.08 6.58 12.10
C SER A 182 27.34 5.72 12.21
N ALA A 183 27.45 4.65 11.41
CA ALA A 183 28.64 3.81 11.36
C ALA A 183 29.86 4.57 10.80
N VAL A 184 29.66 5.36 9.73
CA VAL A 184 30.71 6.22 9.17
C VAL A 184 31.20 7.23 10.20
N LEU A 185 30.28 7.92 10.89
CA LEU A 185 30.61 8.87 11.95
C LEU A 185 31.36 8.19 13.10
N HIS A 186 30.93 6.99 13.52
CA HIS A 186 31.59 6.23 14.59
C HIS A 186 33.06 5.94 14.25
N GLU A 187 33.33 5.49 13.02
CA GLU A 187 34.68 5.22 12.55
C GLU A 187 35.49 6.51 12.38
N ALA A 188 34.88 7.59 11.90
CA ALA A 188 35.56 8.88 11.78
C ALA A 188 36.01 9.42 13.14
N LEU A 189 35.13 9.39 14.16
CA LEU A 189 35.46 9.81 15.52
C LEU A 189 36.57 8.95 16.14
N ARG A 190 36.62 7.66 15.80
CA ARG A 190 37.67 6.73 16.25
C ARG A 190 39.01 7.02 15.57
N ASN A 191 39.02 7.11 14.25
CA ASN A 191 40.25 7.13 13.45
C ASN A 191 40.87 8.52 13.37
N TYR A 192 40.06 9.57 13.23
CA TYR A 192 40.53 10.95 13.13
C TYR A 192 40.50 11.68 14.48
N GLY A 193 39.43 11.47 15.25
CA GLY A 193 39.28 12.10 16.57
C GLY A 193 40.06 11.40 17.68
N GLN A 194 40.52 10.17 17.46
CA GLN A 194 41.16 9.31 18.48
C GLN A 194 40.32 9.19 19.76
N LEU A 195 38.98 9.30 19.62
CA LEU A 195 38.05 9.30 20.74
C LEU A 195 37.72 7.87 21.17
N GLY A 196 37.75 7.63 22.49
CA GLY A 196 37.22 6.44 23.12
C GLY A 196 35.70 6.45 23.20
N ASP A 197 35.12 5.30 23.58
CA ASP A 197 33.67 5.11 23.57
C ASP A 197 32.91 6.00 24.58
N LYS A 198 33.61 6.54 25.58
CA LYS A 198 33.04 7.50 26.54
C LYS A 198 32.98 8.93 26.00
N GLU A 199 33.86 9.29 25.06
CA GLU A 199 33.97 10.66 24.54
C GLU A 199 33.13 10.86 23.27
N LYS A 200 32.93 9.79 22.47
CA LYS A 200 32.11 9.85 21.26
C LYS A 200 30.70 10.41 21.50
N PRO A 201 29.94 9.96 22.53
CA PRO A 201 28.60 10.50 22.78
C PRO A 201 28.62 11.99 23.13
N LEU A 202 29.67 12.48 23.80
CA LEU A 202 29.80 13.90 24.16
C LEU A 202 29.98 14.77 22.91
N VAL A 203 30.85 14.34 21.98
CA VAL A 203 31.07 15.07 20.73
C VAL A 203 29.84 15.05 19.84
N VAL A 204 29.15 13.91 19.74
CA VAL A 204 27.87 13.83 19.00
C VAL A 204 26.83 14.77 19.61
N SER A 205 26.72 14.81 20.95
CA SER A 205 25.80 15.72 21.64
C SER A 205 26.14 17.19 21.38
N ALA A 206 27.43 17.54 21.39
CA ALA A 206 27.90 18.88 21.06
C ALA A 206 27.52 19.30 19.64
N ILE A 207 27.71 18.42 18.64
CA ILE A 207 27.31 18.68 17.25
C ILE A 207 25.79 18.88 17.14
N LEU A 208 24.99 18.04 17.80
CA LEU A 208 23.52 18.17 17.80
C LEU A 208 23.04 19.48 18.46
N LEU A 209 23.71 19.92 19.52
CA LEU A 209 23.44 21.22 20.16
C LEU A 209 23.79 22.37 19.23
N ALA A 210 24.94 22.31 18.53
CA ALA A 210 25.32 23.32 17.55
C ALA A 210 24.29 23.43 16.42
N LEU A 211 23.85 22.29 15.86
CA LEU A 211 22.81 22.22 14.82
C LEU A 211 21.44 22.72 15.28
N SER A 212 21.18 22.75 16.59
CA SER A 212 19.96 23.31 17.16
C SER A 212 20.00 24.84 17.25
N ASP A 213 21.17 25.46 17.08
CA ASP A 213 21.28 26.92 17.05
C ASP A 213 20.81 27.47 15.70
N ARG A 214 19.80 28.34 15.72
CA ARG A 214 19.21 28.93 14.51
C ARG A 214 20.20 29.76 13.66
N ASN A 215 21.33 30.18 14.23
CA ASN A 215 22.33 30.96 13.52
C ASN A 215 23.48 30.09 12.98
N PHE A 216 23.54 28.82 13.36
CA PHE A 216 24.54 27.89 12.85
C PHE A 216 24.08 27.29 11.53
N LYS A 217 24.98 27.27 10.55
CA LYS A 217 24.74 26.75 9.22
C LYS A 217 25.86 25.77 8.86
N VAL A 218 25.49 24.60 8.38
CA VAL A 218 26.48 23.56 8.01
C VAL A 218 27.37 24.06 6.87
N GLU A 219 26.84 24.92 6.01
CA GLU A 219 27.56 25.54 4.89
C GLU A 219 28.73 26.44 5.35
N ASP A 220 28.73 26.88 6.62
CA ASP A 220 29.82 27.67 7.19
C ASP A 220 31.02 26.80 7.59
N LEU A 221 30.88 25.47 7.60
CA LEU A 221 31.98 24.52 7.84
C LEU A 221 32.79 24.32 6.56
N ASN A 222 33.83 25.13 6.41
CA ASN A 222 34.56 25.31 5.15
C ASN A 222 36.07 25.08 5.27
N GLY A 223 36.54 24.58 6.43
CA GLY A 223 37.96 24.32 6.66
C GLY A 223 38.83 25.57 6.78
N ASP A 224 38.25 26.71 7.15
CA ASP A 224 39.01 27.96 7.41
C ASP A 224 40.08 27.73 8.50
N GLU A 225 41.33 28.13 8.20
CA GLU A 225 42.47 27.96 9.10
C GLU A 225 42.53 29.00 10.22
N VAL A 226 41.87 30.16 10.06
CA VAL A 226 41.83 31.24 11.05
C VAL A 226 40.69 31.03 12.02
N ARG A 227 39.46 30.88 11.51
CA ARG A 227 38.29 30.53 12.33
C ARG A 227 37.90 29.10 12.02
N THR A 228 38.43 28.17 12.80
CA THR A 228 38.29 26.74 12.53
C THR A 228 36.85 26.27 12.64
N ASP A 229 36.51 25.19 11.94
CA ASP A 229 35.18 24.58 12.01
C ASP A 229 34.85 24.11 13.44
N GLY A 230 35.85 23.69 14.22
CA GLY A 230 35.69 23.37 15.64
C GLY A 230 35.29 24.58 16.48
N GLU A 231 35.87 25.75 16.21
CA GLU A 231 35.53 27.01 16.88
C GLU A 231 34.11 27.46 16.52
N LYS A 232 33.73 27.37 15.23
CA LYS A 232 32.35 27.66 14.79
C LYS A 232 31.31 26.79 15.48
N ILE A 233 31.58 25.50 15.62
CA ILE A 233 30.70 24.54 16.33
C ILE A 233 30.64 24.91 17.82
N PHE A 234 31.76 25.21 18.45
CA PHE A 234 31.82 25.58 19.87
C PHE A 234 31.03 26.86 20.16
N ASP A 235 31.21 27.90 19.35
CA ASP A 235 30.47 29.16 19.46
C ASP A 235 28.96 28.94 19.33
N ALA A 236 28.54 28.11 18.39
CA ALA A 236 27.12 27.77 18.19
C ALA A 236 26.51 27.07 19.42
N ILE A 237 27.26 26.16 20.06
CA ILE A 237 26.81 25.52 21.31
C ILE A 237 26.66 26.56 22.41
N GLU A 238 27.63 27.46 22.55
CA GLU A 238 27.61 28.49 23.59
C GLU A 238 26.40 29.42 23.41
N ASP A 239 26.14 29.83 22.18
CA ASP A 239 24.99 30.65 21.78
C ASP A 239 23.66 29.94 22.07
N TYR A 240 23.53 28.66 21.72
CA TYR A 240 22.34 27.87 22.00
C TYR A 240 22.10 27.76 23.51
N MET A 241 23.13 27.42 24.28
CA MET A 241 23.05 27.27 25.74
C MET A 241 22.68 28.58 26.45
N LYS A 242 23.11 29.74 25.93
CA LYS A 242 22.70 31.05 26.46
C LYS A 242 21.22 31.37 26.21
N ARG A 243 20.63 30.78 25.16
CA ARG A 243 19.24 31.03 24.72
C ARG A 243 18.24 30.08 25.35
N VAL A 244 18.63 28.82 25.54
CA VAL A 244 17.81 27.81 26.22
C VAL A 244 17.93 28.00 27.74
N LYS A 245 17.13 28.92 28.28
CA LYS A 245 16.87 29.06 29.71
C LYS A 245 15.61 28.29 30.11
#